data_AF-A0A518HEE7-F1
#
_entry.id   AF-A0A518HEE7-F1
#
_cell.length_a   1.000
_cell.length_b   1.000
_cell.length_c   1.000
_cell.angle_alpha   90.00
_cell.angle_beta   90.00
_cell.angle_gamma   90.00
#
_symmetry.space_group_name_H-M   'P 1'
#
loop_
_entity.id
_entity.type
_entity.pdbx_description
1 polymer ?
#
loop_
_entity_poly.entity_id
_entity_poly.type
_entity_poly.pdbx_seq_one_letter_code
_entity_poly.pdbx_strand_id
1 'polypeptide(L)'
;MSQFTHYEHPDPASLEDYCCICGWPLDQPSLRGLAATASPSGSGVGNDWSYFGQLHLPSGLLSIADPCECSDDGMALIDLMPGDYAITIQTLLLDRARYTARVRLASEPDGEPGDLLDDVWVDGGQLLLFDDDLGDAAMTTVWTGFGDVRYPIFEVIKEGRRVGVEIAFIDIDFP
;
A
#
# COMPACT_ATOMS: atom_id res chain seq x y z
N MET A 1 3.52 -34.38 1.62
CA MET A 1 4.19 -34.19 0.31
C MET A 1 3.32 -33.26 -0.48
N SER A 2 3.61 -31.95 -0.43
CA SER A 2 2.90 -30.94 -1.21
C SER A 2 3.50 -30.90 -2.61
N GLN A 3 2.68 -30.98 -3.65
CA GLN A 3 3.13 -30.86 -5.03
C GLN A 3 3.16 -29.38 -5.40
N PHE A 4 4.34 -28.81 -5.58
CA PHE A 4 4.50 -27.51 -6.22
C PHE A 4 4.23 -27.69 -7.72
N THR A 5 3.13 -27.14 -8.21
CA THR A 5 2.90 -26.98 -9.65
C THR A 5 3.84 -25.92 -10.19
N HIS A 6 4.67 -26.31 -11.15
CA HIS A 6 5.54 -25.42 -11.90
C HIS A 6 4.66 -24.45 -12.71
N TYR A 7 4.67 -23.17 -12.36
CA TYR A 7 4.03 -22.12 -13.17
C TYR A 7 4.90 -21.88 -14.40
N GLU A 8 4.35 -22.05 -15.60
CA GLU A 8 5.02 -21.71 -16.84
C GLU A 8 4.81 -20.20 -17.11
N HIS A 9 5.91 -19.44 -17.20
CA HIS A 9 5.83 -18.01 -17.53
C HIS A 9 5.28 -17.81 -18.96
N PRO A 10 4.32 -16.90 -19.16
CA PRO A 10 3.85 -16.53 -20.50
C PRO A 10 4.94 -15.83 -21.33
N ASP A 11 4.78 -15.87 -22.65
CA ASP A 11 5.68 -15.29 -23.65
C ASP A 11 5.94 -13.79 -23.38
N PRO A 12 7.21 -13.35 -23.29
CA PRO A 12 7.55 -11.97 -22.95
C PRO A 12 7.05 -10.91 -23.95
N ALA A 13 6.63 -11.30 -25.16
CA ALA A 13 6.10 -10.38 -26.15
C ALA A 13 4.67 -9.84 -25.87
N SER A 14 3.98 -10.34 -24.82
CA SER A 14 2.63 -9.87 -24.42
C SER A 14 2.56 -9.19 -23.06
N LEU A 15 3.71 -8.76 -22.51
CA LEU A 15 3.83 -8.27 -21.12
C LEU A 15 3.54 -6.78 -20.91
N GLU A 16 3.20 -6.00 -21.95
CA GLU A 16 2.93 -4.56 -21.78
C GLU A 16 1.74 -4.24 -20.86
N ASP A 17 0.86 -5.22 -20.63
CA ASP A 17 -0.32 -5.09 -19.77
C ASP A 17 -0.17 -5.79 -18.41
N TYR A 18 1.01 -6.31 -18.07
CA TYR A 18 1.21 -7.13 -16.87
C TYR A 18 2.29 -6.57 -15.96
N CYS A 19 2.09 -6.64 -14.65
CA CYS A 19 3.19 -6.40 -13.71
C CYS A 19 4.29 -7.44 -14.00
N CYS A 20 5.49 -6.95 -14.36
CA CYS A 20 6.61 -7.75 -14.85
C CYS A 20 7.07 -8.84 -13.88
N ILE A 21 6.75 -8.72 -12.58
CA ILE A 21 7.19 -9.64 -11.53
C ILE A 21 6.12 -10.68 -11.21
N CYS A 22 4.84 -10.31 -11.13
CA CYS A 22 3.77 -11.23 -10.71
C CYS A 22 2.88 -11.74 -11.85
N GLY A 23 2.99 -11.22 -13.08
CA GLY A 23 2.19 -11.68 -14.21
C GLY A 23 0.69 -11.38 -14.07
N TRP A 24 0.32 -10.32 -13.33
CA TRP A 24 -1.07 -9.85 -13.17
C TRP A 24 -1.42 -8.69 -14.10
N PRO A 25 -2.62 -8.66 -14.69
CA PRO A 25 -3.00 -7.62 -15.62
C PRO A 25 -3.22 -6.28 -14.89
N LEU A 26 -2.51 -5.24 -15.33
CA LEU A 26 -2.59 -3.86 -14.83
C LEU A 26 -3.91 -3.16 -15.21
N ASP A 27 -4.71 -3.76 -16.11
CA ASP A 27 -6.04 -3.29 -16.50
C ASP A 27 -7.15 -3.85 -15.58
N GLN A 28 -7.21 -3.34 -14.35
CA GLN A 28 -8.43 -3.43 -13.53
C GLN A 28 -9.15 -2.07 -13.56
N PRO A 29 -10.31 -1.96 -14.24
CA PRO A 29 -10.99 -0.68 -14.48
C PRO A 29 -11.55 0.01 -13.22
N SER A 30 -11.53 -0.64 -12.06
CA SER A 30 -12.00 -0.07 -10.78
C SER A 30 -11.04 0.92 -10.13
N LEU A 31 -9.82 1.10 -10.65
CA LEU A 31 -8.74 1.83 -9.96
C LEU A 31 -8.18 3.04 -10.73
N ARG A 32 -8.78 3.42 -11.87
CA ARG A 32 -8.40 4.61 -12.65
C ARG A 32 -9.07 5.87 -12.11
N GLY A 33 -8.60 6.36 -10.97
CA GLY A 33 -8.95 7.67 -10.49
C GLY A 33 -8.07 8.04 -9.32
N LEU A 34 -7.24 9.08 -9.49
CA LEU A 34 -6.32 9.68 -8.52
C LEU A 34 -4.85 9.29 -8.72
N ALA A 35 -4.28 9.69 -9.85
CA ALA A 35 -2.84 9.90 -9.95
C ALA A 35 -2.60 11.24 -10.64
N ALA A 36 -2.02 12.19 -9.91
CA ALA A 36 -1.43 13.40 -10.46
C ALA A 36 0.05 13.37 -10.07
N THR A 37 0.95 13.58 -11.02
CA THR A 37 2.40 13.33 -10.86
C THR A 37 3.19 14.62 -10.60
N ALA A 38 2.69 15.52 -9.76
CA ALA A 38 3.34 16.82 -9.53
C ALA A 38 3.67 17.01 -8.05
N SER A 39 4.95 17.07 -7.68
CA SER A 39 5.40 17.38 -6.31
C SER A 39 4.69 18.63 -5.79
N PRO A 40 3.82 18.52 -4.77
CA PRO A 40 2.98 19.62 -4.39
C PRO A 40 3.75 20.58 -3.50
N SER A 41 3.87 21.82 -3.93
CA SER A 41 4.21 22.95 -3.08
C SER A 41 2.93 23.78 -2.86
N GLY A 42 2.17 23.45 -1.81
CA GLY A 42 0.94 24.15 -1.46
C GLY A 42 0.34 23.65 -0.15
N SER A 43 -0.33 24.53 0.59
CA SER A 43 -1.09 24.13 1.79
C SER A 43 -2.41 23.48 1.37
N GLY A 44 -2.56 22.19 1.68
CA GLY A 44 -3.78 21.43 1.40
C GLY A 44 -4.70 21.36 2.62
N VAL A 45 -5.99 21.16 2.38
CA VAL A 45 -6.95 20.80 3.45
C VAL A 45 -7.09 19.29 3.46
N GLY A 46 -6.59 18.63 4.50
CA GLY A 46 -6.79 17.19 4.71
C GLY A 46 -8.27 16.89 4.95
N ASN A 47 -8.79 15.80 4.37
CA ASN A 47 -10.13 15.31 4.71
C ASN A 47 -10.09 14.30 5.86
N ASP A 48 -11.27 13.93 6.35
CA ASP A 48 -11.44 12.81 7.27
C ASP A 48 -11.06 11.48 6.60
N TRP A 49 -10.65 10.51 7.42
CA TRP A 49 -10.40 9.14 6.99
C TRP A 49 -11.62 8.55 6.28
N SER A 50 -11.39 7.96 5.11
CA SER A 50 -12.42 7.31 4.30
C SER A 50 -12.12 5.83 4.13
N TYR A 51 -13.14 4.98 4.27
CA TYR A 51 -13.00 3.55 4.00
C TYR A 51 -12.68 3.31 2.52
N PHE A 52 -11.66 2.51 2.26
CA PHE A 52 -11.20 2.16 0.93
C PHE A 52 -11.45 0.69 0.61
N GLY A 53 -11.18 -0.20 1.57
CA GLY A 53 -11.32 -1.64 1.37
C GLY A 53 -10.98 -2.43 2.62
N GLN A 54 -10.77 -3.73 2.44
CA GLN A 54 -10.38 -4.65 3.50
C GLN A 54 -9.31 -5.59 2.99
N LEU A 55 -8.37 -5.94 3.85
CA LEU A 55 -7.37 -6.97 3.62
C LEU A 55 -7.53 -8.06 4.69
N HIS A 56 -7.51 -9.31 4.26
CA HIS A 56 -7.47 -10.46 5.14
C HIS A 56 -6.01 -10.92 5.24
N LEU A 57 -5.47 -10.93 6.46
CA LEU A 57 -4.09 -11.33 6.77
C LEU A 57 -4.10 -12.59 7.67
N PRO A 58 -4.36 -13.78 7.12
CA PRO A 58 -4.40 -15.02 7.90
C PRO A 58 -3.05 -15.47 8.45
N SER A 59 -1.91 -15.09 7.85
CA SER A 59 -0.58 -15.41 8.41
C SER A 59 -0.14 -14.37 9.45
N GLY A 60 -0.61 -13.13 9.30
CA GLY A 60 -0.15 -11.99 10.06
C GLY A 60 1.12 -11.34 9.50
N LEU A 61 1.73 -11.88 8.44
CA LEU A 61 2.89 -11.28 7.79
C LEU A 61 2.45 -10.35 6.65
N LEU A 62 2.43 -9.05 6.92
CA LEU A 62 2.09 -8.04 5.92
C LEU A 62 3.32 -7.67 5.09
N SER A 63 3.19 -7.81 3.77
CA SER A 63 4.12 -7.28 2.78
C SER A 63 3.62 -5.96 2.20
N ILE A 64 4.53 -4.98 2.14
CA ILE A 64 4.28 -3.66 1.57
C ILE A 64 5.37 -3.37 0.53
N ALA A 65 4.98 -3.21 -0.73
CA ALA A 65 5.94 -3.01 -1.83
C ALA A 65 5.38 -2.11 -2.92
N ASP A 66 6.24 -1.60 -3.80
CA ASP A 66 5.79 -1.15 -5.12
C ASP A 66 5.52 -2.37 -6.01
N PRO A 67 4.43 -2.41 -6.79
CA PRO A 67 4.18 -3.48 -7.75
C PRO A 67 5.35 -3.72 -8.72
N CYS A 68 6.06 -2.68 -9.13
CA CYS A 68 7.22 -2.76 -10.02
C CYS A 68 8.50 -3.23 -9.31
N GLU A 69 8.55 -3.14 -7.97
CA GLU A 69 9.71 -3.48 -7.14
C GLU A 69 9.33 -4.49 -6.03
N CYS A 70 8.57 -5.54 -6.39
CA CYS A 70 8.26 -6.67 -5.50
C CYS A 70 9.45 -7.64 -5.33
N SER A 71 10.67 -7.10 -5.25
CA SER A 71 11.87 -7.87 -4.93
C SER A 71 12.22 -7.72 -3.45
N ASP A 72 12.97 -8.68 -2.91
CA ASP A 72 13.32 -8.75 -1.47
C ASP A 72 13.97 -7.45 -0.93
N ASP A 73 14.62 -6.66 -1.78
CA ASP A 73 15.36 -5.45 -1.36
C ASP A 73 14.48 -4.18 -1.29
N GLY A 74 13.27 -4.22 -1.87
CA GLY A 74 12.37 -3.05 -2.00
C GLY A 74 11.11 -3.11 -1.11
N MET A 75 10.87 -4.24 -0.47
CA MET A 75 9.66 -4.54 0.28
C MET A 75 9.86 -4.39 1.79
N ALA A 76 8.85 -3.84 2.48
CA ALA A 76 8.78 -3.88 3.94
C ALA A 76 7.93 -5.08 4.40
N LEU A 77 8.46 -5.82 5.38
CA LEU A 77 7.80 -6.98 6.00
C LEU A 77 7.44 -6.66 7.45
N ILE A 78 6.14 -6.65 7.76
CA ILE A 78 5.64 -6.25 9.07
C ILE A 78 4.83 -7.37 9.71
N ASP A 79 5.27 -7.83 10.88
CA ASP A 79 4.50 -8.74 11.72
C ASP A 79 3.29 -8.03 12.34
N LEU A 80 2.11 -8.57 12.06
CA LEU A 80 0.81 -8.20 12.61
C LEU A 80 0.11 -9.43 13.18
N MET A 81 -0.97 -9.20 13.93
CA MET A 81 -1.82 -10.30 14.38
C MET A 81 -2.64 -10.82 13.18
N PRO A 82 -2.84 -12.13 13.05
CA PRO A 82 -3.73 -12.66 12.02
C PRO A 82 -5.15 -12.10 12.14
N GLY A 83 -5.77 -11.73 11.01
CA GLY A 83 -7.17 -11.29 11.01
C GLY A 83 -7.57 -10.39 9.85
N ASP A 84 -8.69 -9.71 10.04
CA ASP A 84 -9.27 -8.78 9.09
C ASP A 84 -8.88 -7.33 9.41
N TYR A 85 -8.43 -6.62 8.39
CA TYR A 85 -7.95 -5.25 8.51
C TYR A 85 -8.72 -4.33 7.57
N ALA A 86 -9.25 -3.24 8.11
CA ALA A 86 -9.81 -2.18 7.29
C ALA A 86 -8.68 -1.36 6.67
N ILE A 87 -8.82 -1.07 5.38
CA ILE A 87 -7.98 -0.10 4.67
C ILE A 87 -8.76 1.20 4.64
N THR A 88 -8.21 2.22 5.27
CA THR A 88 -8.72 3.59 5.22
C THR A 88 -7.67 4.49 4.61
N ILE A 89 -8.12 5.50 3.86
CA ILE A 89 -7.24 6.49 3.25
C ILE A 89 -7.59 7.88 3.77
N GLN A 90 -6.55 8.69 3.94
CA GLN A 90 -6.69 10.12 4.08
C GLN A 90 -6.22 10.77 2.79
N THR A 91 -7.01 11.70 2.27
CA THR A 91 -6.71 12.42 1.04
C THR A 91 -6.47 13.91 1.31
N LEU A 92 -5.63 14.51 0.50
CA LEU A 92 -5.32 15.93 0.54
C LEU A 92 -5.74 16.55 -0.79
N LEU A 93 -6.48 17.65 -0.72
CA LEU A 93 -6.77 18.47 -1.90
C LEU A 93 -5.67 19.53 -2.04
N LEU A 94 -4.87 19.42 -3.10
CA LEU A 94 -3.83 20.38 -3.45
C LEU A 94 -4.16 20.97 -4.81
N ASP A 95 -4.35 22.29 -4.83
CA ASP A 95 -4.90 23.05 -5.95
C ASP A 95 -6.26 22.52 -6.44
N ARG A 96 -6.22 21.60 -7.42
CA ARG A 96 -7.38 21.00 -8.09
C ARG A 96 -7.28 19.48 -8.21
N ALA A 97 -6.23 18.89 -7.65
CA ALA A 97 -6.01 17.45 -7.65
C ALA A 97 -6.13 16.93 -6.22
N ARG A 98 -6.72 15.74 -6.10
CA ARG A 98 -6.80 15.02 -4.84
C ARG A 98 -5.70 13.97 -4.86
N TYR A 99 -4.96 13.90 -3.77
CA TYR A 99 -3.86 12.98 -3.56
C TYR A 99 -4.17 12.12 -2.35
N THR A 100 -3.70 10.87 -2.35
CA THR A 100 -3.64 10.09 -1.12
C THR A 100 -2.50 10.67 -0.28
N ALA A 101 -2.80 11.12 0.93
CA ALA A 101 -1.79 11.62 1.86
C ALA A 101 -1.35 10.53 2.83
N ARG A 102 -2.28 9.67 3.25
CA ARG A 102 -1.99 8.56 4.17
C ARG A 102 -2.84 7.34 3.83
N VAL A 103 -2.27 6.17 4.07
CA VAL A 103 -2.98 4.88 4.03
C VAL A 103 -2.83 4.25 5.39
N ARG A 104 -3.94 3.76 5.93
CA ARG A 104 -3.97 3.04 7.19
C ARG A 104 -4.58 1.68 6.97
N LEU A 105 -3.90 0.66 7.46
CA LEU A 105 -4.36 -0.71 7.51
C LEU A 105 -4.46 -1.12 8.98
N ALA A 106 -5.67 -1.21 9.52
CA ALA A 106 -5.86 -1.51 10.94
C ALA A 106 -7.10 -2.37 11.20
N SER A 107 -6.98 -3.28 12.17
CA SER A 107 -8.11 -4.03 12.73
C SER A 107 -9.06 -3.12 13.51
N GLU A 108 -8.53 -2.00 14.03
CA GLU A 108 -9.28 -0.94 14.70
C GLU A 108 -8.86 0.42 14.11
N PRO A 109 -9.62 0.97 13.15
CA PRO A 109 -9.19 2.10 12.32
C PRO A 109 -9.09 3.44 13.06
N ASP A 110 -9.65 3.54 14.27
CA ASP A 110 -9.61 4.69 15.16
C ASP A 110 -8.36 4.72 16.08
N GLY A 111 -7.37 3.85 15.84
CA GLY A 111 -6.08 3.94 16.50
C GLY A 111 -5.28 5.20 16.12
N GLU A 112 -4.23 5.49 16.87
CA GLU A 112 -3.35 6.65 16.64
C GLU A 112 -2.00 6.21 16.07
N PRO A 113 -1.32 7.04 15.26
CA PRO A 113 0.04 6.77 14.83
C PRO A 113 1.00 6.60 16.02
N GLY A 114 1.84 5.58 15.97
CA GLY A 114 2.86 5.26 16.96
C GLY A 114 4.28 5.43 16.40
N ASP A 115 5.16 4.52 16.82
CA ASP A 115 6.57 4.56 16.42
C ASP A 115 6.77 4.23 14.93
N LEU A 116 7.89 4.70 14.37
CA LEU A 116 8.34 4.31 13.03
C LEU A 116 8.78 2.84 13.07
N LEU A 117 8.21 2.03 12.17
CA LEU A 117 8.55 0.62 12.00
C LEU A 117 9.63 0.44 10.93
N ASP A 118 9.39 1.01 9.76
CA ASP A 118 10.19 0.81 8.55
C ASP A 118 9.89 1.92 7.53
N ASP A 119 10.42 1.79 6.33
CA ASP A 119 9.99 2.53 5.15
C ASP A 119 9.89 1.62 3.92
N VAL A 120 9.16 2.07 2.90
CA VAL A 120 8.99 1.34 1.63
C VAL A 120 9.38 2.21 0.45
N TRP A 121 10.16 1.66 -0.47
CA TRP A 121 10.49 2.31 -1.73
C TRP A 121 9.32 2.17 -2.70
N VAL A 122 8.88 3.29 -3.28
CA VAL A 122 7.83 3.35 -4.30
C VAL A 122 8.39 4.01 -5.55
N ASP A 123 8.36 3.30 -6.66
CA ASP A 123 8.86 3.69 -7.98
C ASP A 123 7.69 4.11 -8.90
N GLY A 124 6.69 3.25 -9.07
CA GLY A 124 5.54 3.45 -9.97
C GLY A 124 4.43 4.35 -9.41
N GLY A 125 4.60 4.88 -8.19
CA GLY A 125 3.57 5.67 -7.51
C GLY A 125 2.38 4.83 -7.03
N GLN A 126 2.59 3.54 -6.86
CA GLN A 126 1.61 2.56 -6.40
C GLN A 126 2.16 1.81 -5.21
N LEU A 127 1.28 1.53 -4.25
CA LEU A 127 1.60 0.74 -3.07
C LEU A 127 0.77 -0.54 -3.10
N LEU A 128 1.45 -1.67 -3.01
CA LEU A 128 0.91 -3.01 -2.90
C LEU A 128 0.88 -3.44 -1.43
N LEU A 129 -0.28 -3.94 -0.98
CA LEU A 129 -0.46 -4.57 0.33
C LEU A 129 -0.93 -6.01 0.13
N PHE A 130 -0.25 -6.99 0.73
CA PHE A 130 -0.61 -8.40 0.63
C PHE A 130 -0.08 -9.23 1.82
N ASP A 131 -0.63 -10.45 1.98
CA ASP A 131 -0.13 -11.45 2.94
C ASP A 131 0.95 -12.29 2.26
N ASP A 132 2.18 -12.27 2.79
CA ASP A 132 3.37 -12.86 2.16
C ASP A 132 3.38 -14.41 2.19
N ASP A 133 2.84 -14.99 3.27
CA ASP A 133 3.08 -16.42 3.60
C ASP A 133 2.12 -17.36 2.85
N LEU A 134 1.06 -16.85 2.24
CA LEU A 134 0.03 -17.68 1.63
C LEU A 134 0.13 -17.90 0.13
N GLY A 135 0.91 -17.11 -0.61
CA GLY A 135 0.97 -17.19 -2.09
C GLY A 135 -0.36 -16.88 -2.82
N ASP A 136 -1.48 -16.81 -2.10
CA ASP A 136 -2.80 -16.36 -2.55
C ASP A 136 -2.96 -14.89 -2.14
N ALA A 137 -2.64 -13.98 -3.05
CA ALA A 137 -2.62 -12.55 -2.79
C ALA A 137 -4.05 -11.97 -2.66
N ALA A 138 -4.50 -11.74 -1.43
CA ALA A 138 -5.45 -10.65 -1.19
C ALA A 138 -4.68 -9.35 -1.43
N MET A 139 -4.86 -8.77 -2.61
CA MET A 139 -4.02 -7.67 -3.09
C MET A 139 -4.83 -6.38 -3.09
N THR A 140 -4.33 -5.36 -2.41
CA THR A 140 -4.85 -4.00 -2.58
C THR A 140 -3.75 -3.09 -3.08
N THR A 141 -4.05 -2.36 -4.16
CA THR A 141 -3.21 -1.30 -4.69
C THR A 141 -3.77 0.06 -4.30
N VAL A 142 -2.94 0.92 -3.70
CA VAL A 142 -3.27 2.33 -3.46
C VAL A 142 -2.31 3.21 -4.26
N TRP A 143 -2.83 4.28 -4.86
CA TRP A 143 -2.00 5.27 -5.54
C TRP A 143 -1.41 6.23 -4.51
N THR A 144 -0.08 6.32 -4.46
CA THR A 144 0.64 7.29 -3.61
C THR A 144 0.66 8.68 -4.25
N GLY A 145 0.58 8.73 -5.59
CA GLY A 145 0.70 9.95 -6.39
C GLY A 145 2.15 10.33 -6.73
N PHE A 146 3.16 9.72 -6.09
CA PHE A 146 4.58 9.98 -6.35
C PHE A 146 5.41 8.70 -6.34
N GLY A 147 6.32 8.61 -7.29
CA GLY A 147 7.36 7.58 -7.39
C GLY A 147 8.73 8.08 -6.94
N ASP A 148 9.74 7.24 -7.11
CA ASP A 148 11.14 7.47 -6.75
C ASP A 148 11.38 7.96 -5.30
N VAL A 149 10.63 7.40 -4.34
CA VAL A 149 10.64 7.90 -2.95
C VAL A 149 10.46 6.79 -1.93
N ARG A 150 11.04 6.98 -0.73
CA ARG A 150 10.78 6.15 0.45
C ARG A 150 9.68 6.75 1.29
N TYR A 151 8.69 5.95 1.65
CA TYR A 151 7.60 6.36 2.54
C TYR A 151 7.70 5.70 3.90
N PRO A 152 7.66 6.46 5.01
CA PRO A 152 7.72 5.90 6.35
C PRO A 152 6.43 5.12 6.67
N ILE A 153 6.63 4.00 7.36
CA ILE A 153 5.59 3.12 7.87
C ILE A 153 5.60 3.22 9.40
N PHE A 154 4.48 3.62 9.98
CA PHE A 154 4.29 3.78 11.41
C PHE A 154 3.40 2.69 11.98
N GLU A 155 3.56 2.40 13.26
CA GLU A 155 2.58 1.63 14.02
C GLU A 155 1.24 2.37 14.09
N VAL A 156 0.14 1.62 14.15
CA VAL A 156 -1.15 2.14 14.63
C VAL A 156 -1.39 1.54 16.01
N ILE A 157 -1.51 2.40 17.02
CA ILE A 157 -1.66 2.01 18.42
C ILE A 157 -3.08 2.29 18.89
N LYS A 158 -3.67 1.32 19.59
CA LYS A 158 -4.91 1.53 20.32
C LYS A 158 -4.81 0.85 21.68
N GLU A 159 -5.13 1.60 22.74
CA GLU A 159 -5.05 1.11 24.13
C GLU A 159 -3.69 0.48 24.49
N GLY A 160 -2.60 1.02 23.93
CA GLY A 160 -1.22 0.58 24.22
C GLY A 160 -0.78 -0.69 23.49
N ARG A 161 -1.55 -1.20 22.52
CA ARG A 161 -1.14 -2.29 21.62
C ARG A 161 -1.16 -1.86 20.16
N ARG A 162 -0.31 -2.48 19.35
CA ARG A 162 -0.33 -2.34 17.89
C ARG A 162 -1.56 -3.04 17.32
N VAL A 163 -2.29 -2.32 16.47
CA VAL A 163 -3.52 -2.81 15.80
C VAL A 163 -3.44 -2.74 14.28
N GLY A 164 -2.33 -2.25 13.73
CA GLY A 164 -2.13 -2.04 12.30
C GLY A 164 -0.90 -1.23 11.97
N VAL A 165 -0.85 -0.73 10.74
CA VAL A 165 0.18 0.15 10.21
C VAL A 165 -0.42 1.36 9.49
N GLU A 166 0.36 2.44 9.43
CA GLU A 166 0.05 3.64 8.66
C GLU A 166 1.24 4.04 7.78
N ILE A 167 0.99 4.28 6.50
CA ILE A 167 1.97 4.78 5.54
C ILE A 167 1.66 6.24 5.25
N ALA A 168 2.64 7.12 5.42
CA ALA A 168 2.50 8.55 5.14
C ALA A 168 3.19 8.93 3.82
N PHE A 169 2.41 9.41 2.86
CA PHE A 169 2.91 9.83 1.54
C PHE A 169 3.21 11.33 1.46
N ILE A 170 2.33 12.13 2.06
CA ILE A 170 2.45 13.59 2.09
C ILE A 170 2.30 14.01 3.54
N ASP A 171 3.25 14.80 4.03
CA ASP A 171 3.08 15.44 5.33
C ASP A 171 1.97 16.50 5.21
N ILE A 172 0.84 16.25 5.86
CA ILE A 172 -0.33 17.14 5.86
C ILE A 172 -0.04 18.39 6.70
N ASP A 173 0.92 18.31 7.61
CA ASP A 173 1.34 19.44 8.45
C ASP A 173 2.44 20.29 7.78
N PHE A 174 2.79 19.98 6.52
CA PHE A 174 3.76 20.78 5.76
C PHE A 174 3.15 22.15 5.40
N PRO A 175 3.70 23.27 5.91
CA PRO A 175 3.13 24.61 5.76
C PRO A 175 3.20 25.18 4.33
#